data_AF-A0A835Y453-F1
#
_entry.id   AF-A0A835Y453-F1
#
_cell.length_a   1.000
_cell.length_b   1.000
_cell.length_c   1.000
_cell.angle_alpha   90.00
_cell.angle_beta   90.00
_cell.angle_gamma   90.00
#
_symmetry.space_group_name_H-M   'P 1'
#
loop_
_entity.id
_entity.type
_entity.pdbx_description
1 polymer ?
#
loop_
_entity_poly.entity_id
_entity_poly.type
_entity_poly.pdbx_seq_one_letter_code
_entity_poly.pdbx_strand_id
1 'polypeptide(L)'
;MLAQKTTIRREAASSAVAVPCAVRPGAPVRPVSERVLASFASSAAAPKVAARREVVRSAQAGTKVAAGPAASTTEAEYIELDLPKPLGFKFARGNDGGAYVIEVNPKLGNIDARVQPGDKIVEISASFGAEVWKAENFGQIMYAIRTRSGTVFMKLKKNYGDMSVLEDDGLDQVEKQWKKERAGGNYGAGTKEIQARNYAARKENERKRREMFDDALARFKENDIQGALVEFENIIAMEPRNFVGDNFSRNTSIYKVTQYNIACCYSMLDQVEEALKSLDAAMLAGFDNFDQIRRDKNLSKLRTSPKFQALIDRYDEPVVNWNAIKATFSFFNKDKQ
;
A
#
# COMPACT_ATOMS: atom_id res chain seq x y z
N MET A 1 -50.20 10.04 40.03
CA MET A 1 -51.00 11.25 40.28
C MET A 1 -50.52 11.91 41.55
N LEU A 2 -49.87 13.08 41.46
CA LEU A 2 -50.06 14.25 42.32
C LEU A 2 -48.97 15.27 41.96
N ALA A 3 -49.45 16.35 41.36
CA ALA A 3 -48.67 17.49 40.90
C ALA A 3 -48.52 18.52 42.01
N GLN A 4 -47.36 19.17 42.08
CA GLN A 4 -47.24 20.52 42.63
C GLN A 4 -46.44 21.38 41.64
N LYS A 5 -47.10 22.44 41.16
CA LYS A 5 -46.51 23.53 40.38
C LYS A 5 -45.93 24.57 41.35
N THR A 6 -44.80 25.16 40.99
CA THR A 6 -44.40 26.48 41.52
C THR A 6 -43.63 27.28 40.46
N THR A 7 -43.75 28.59 40.60
CA THR A 7 -43.74 29.64 39.59
C THR A 7 -42.36 30.26 39.33
N ILE A 8 -42.10 30.54 38.05
CA ILE A 8 -41.37 31.65 37.40
C ILE A 8 -40.37 32.50 38.23
N ARG A 9 -39.14 32.62 37.72
CA ARG A 9 -38.33 33.86 37.82
C ARG A 9 -37.68 34.19 36.47
N ARG A 10 -37.88 35.42 36.00
CA ARG A 10 -37.23 36.07 34.85
C ARG A 10 -36.13 37.02 35.35
N GLU A 11 -35.27 37.44 34.41
CA GLU A 11 -34.19 38.43 34.45
C GLU A 11 -32.81 37.88 34.89
N ALA A 12 -31.67 38.24 34.29
CA ALA A 12 -31.31 39.45 33.55
C ALA A 12 -30.25 39.21 32.46
N ALA A 13 -30.19 40.13 31.51
CA ALA A 13 -29.17 40.25 30.47
C ALA A 13 -27.79 40.60 31.06
N SER A 14 -26.72 40.08 30.46
CA SER A 14 -25.38 40.64 30.57
C SER A 14 -24.73 40.69 29.20
N SER A 15 -24.45 41.91 28.75
CA SER A 15 -23.75 42.27 27.52
C SER A 15 -22.26 42.24 27.79
N ALA A 16 -21.49 41.50 26.99
CA ALA A 16 -20.06 41.74 26.82
C ALA A 16 -19.65 41.49 25.37
N VAL A 17 -19.01 42.52 24.83
CA VAL A 17 -18.57 42.76 23.46
C VAL A 17 -17.38 41.86 23.08
N ALA A 18 -17.39 41.27 21.88
CA ALA A 18 -16.20 40.71 21.25
C ALA A 18 -16.05 41.23 19.81
N VAL A 19 -14.92 41.89 19.58
CA VAL A 19 -14.48 42.56 18.35
C VAL A 19 -14.12 41.54 17.25
N PRO A 20 -14.40 41.82 15.97
CA PRO A 20 -14.06 40.92 14.87
C PRO A 20 -12.57 41.01 14.51
N CYS A 21 -11.85 39.89 14.54
CA CYS A 21 -10.48 39.82 14.05
C CYS A 21 -10.48 39.56 12.54
N ALA A 22 -9.91 40.50 11.80
CA ALA A 22 -9.86 40.56 10.36
C ALA A 22 -8.92 39.52 9.74
N VAL A 23 -9.42 38.88 8.68
CA VAL A 23 -8.64 38.15 7.68
C VAL A 23 -7.69 39.11 6.96
N ARG A 24 -6.41 38.76 6.83
CA ARG A 24 -5.50 39.38 5.86
C ARG A 24 -4.85 38.33 4.94
N PRO A 25 -4.59 38.69 3.68
CA PRO A 25 -4.29 37.76 2.60
C PRO A 25 -2.80 37.44 2.49
N GLY A 26 -2.50 36.33 1.81
CA GLY A 26 -1.17 35.77 1.64
C GLY A 26 -0.16 36.64 0.88
N ALA A 27 1.12 36.30 1.09
CA ALA A 27 2.26 36.84 0.37
C ALA A 27 3.00 35.70 -0.38
N PRO A 28 3.65 36.00 -1.53
CA PRO A 28 4.00 35.01 -2.54
C PRO A 28 5.35 34.31 -2.32
N VAL A 29 5.40 33.06 -2.77
CA VAL A 29 6.58 32.19 -2.82
C VAL A 29 7.54 32.65 -3.91
N ARG A 30 8.84 32.75 -3.60
CA ARG A 30 9.93 32.97 -4.57
C ARG A 30 10.48 31.63 -5.10
N PRO A 31 10.90 31.53 -6.39
CA PRO A 31 11.43 30.29 -6.95
C PRO A 31 12.92 30.10 -6.60
N VAL A 32 13.29 28.84 -6.39
CA VAL A 32 14.67 28.35 -6.19
C VAL A 32 15.37 28.24 -7.55
N SER A 33 16.58 28.78 -7.65
CA SER A 33 17.40 28.80 -8.86
C SER A 33 18.04 27.45 -9.19
N GLU A 34 18.03 27.11 -10.49
CA GLU A 34 18.88 26.12 -11.14
C GLU A 34 20.38 26.35 -10.90
N ARG A 35 21.12 25.25 -10.71
CA ARG A 35 22.53 25.16 -11.10
C ARG A 35 22.75 23.87 -11.87
N VAL A 36 23.25 24.03 -13.10
CA VAL A 36 23.66 22.97 -14.02
C VAL A 36 25.19 22.84 -13.96
N LEU A 37 25.65 21.64 -14.32
CA LEU A 37 26.98 21.22 -14.84
C LEU A 37 28.06 20.86 -13.82
N ALA A 38 28.52 19.60 -13.87
CA ALA A 38 29.70 19.27 -14.68
C ALA A 38 29.89 17.76 -14.86
N SER A 39 30.23 17.42 -16.10
CA SER A 39 30.65 16.15 -16.68
C SER A 39 32.02 15.66 -16.19
N PHE A 40 32.23 14.34 -16.16
CA PHE A 40 33.51 13.72 -16.56
C PHE A 40 33.27 12.38 -17.25
N ALA A 41 34.00 12.17 -18.34
CA ALA A 41 33.95 11.01 -19.24
C ALA A 41 35.27 10.22 -19.20
N SER A 42 35.29 9.12 -19.96
CA SER A 42 36.38 8.18 -20.32
C SER A 42 36.50 6.95 -19.42
N SER A 43 36.75 5.72 -19.89
CA SER A 43 37.32 5.25 -21.17
C SER A 43 36.95 3.77 -21.42
N ALA A 44 37.00 3.36 -22.69
CA ALA A 44 36.74 2.03 -23.24
C ALA A 44 37.88 1.00 -23.04
N ALA A 45 37.56 -0.31 -23.14
CA ALA A 45 38.36 -1.35 -23.80
C ALA A 45 37.64 -2.73 -23.83
N ALA A 46 37.67 -3.40 -24.99
CA ALA A 46 37.50 -4.84 -25.24
C ALA A 46 38.72 -5.28 -26.11
N PRO A 47 38.90 -6.51 -26.66
CA PRO A 47 38.03 -7.71 -26.75
C PRO A 47 38.81 -9.08 -26.71
N LYS A 48 38.17 -10.16 -27.21
CA LYS A 48 38.68 -11.43 -27.86
C LYS A 48 38.33 -12.73 -27.11
N VAL A 49 38.01 -13.90 -27.69
CA VAL A 49 37.91 -14.48 -29.06
C VAL A 49 37.25 -15.90 -28.94
N ALA A 50 36.52 -16.34 -29.98
CA ALA A 50 36.28 -17.70 -30.58
C ALA A 50 36.39 -19.01 -29.73
N ALA A 51 35.83 -20.19 -30.02
CA ALA A 51 35.07 -20.78 -31.13
C ALA A 51 34.60 -22.22 -30.74
N ARG A 52 33.37 -22.58 -31.16
CA ARG A 52 32.98 -23.79 -31.95
C ARG A 52 33.53 -25.20 -31.64
N ARG A 53 32.62 -26.18 -31.41
CA ARG A 53 32.47 -27.50 -32.11
C ARG A 53 31.29 -28.30 -31.48
N GLU A 54 30.17 -28.57 -32.14
CA GLU A 54 29.86 -29.56 -33.21
C GLU A 54 29.91 -31.04 -32.73
N VAL A 55 28.78 -31.76 -32.82
CA VAL A 55 28.55 -33.19 -33.23
C VAL A 55 27.03 -33.43 -33.14
N VAL A 56 26.27 -33.32 -34.23
CA VAL A 56 25.86 -34.38 -35.19
C VAL A 56 25.07 -35.55 -34.57
N ARG A 57 23.80 -35.63 -35.01
CA ARG A 57 22.81 -36.68 -34.79
C ARG A 57 23.06 -37.91 -35.68
N SER A 58 22.63 -39.08 -35.22
CA SER A 58 21.99 -40.14 -36.03
C SER A 58 21.27 -41.10 -35.08
N ALA A 59 19.94 -41.23 -35.05
CA ALA A 59 18.99 -41.78 -36.04
C ALA A 59 18.86 -43.33 -35.99
N GLN A 60 17.61 -43.78 -35.88
CA GLN A 60 16.94 -45.02 -36.34
C GLN A 60 15.96 -45.54 -35.27
N ALA A 61 14.64 -45.43 -35.40
CA ALA A 61 13.68 -46.07 -36.33
C ALA A 61 13.32 -47.53 -35.95
N GLY A 62 12.06 -47.76 -35.53
CA GLY A 62 11.50 -49.09 -35.28
C GLY A 62 10.08 -49.10 -34.66
N THR A 63 9.06 -49.10 -35.53
CA THR A 63 7.62 -49.42 -35.38
C THR A 63 7.29 -50.65 -34.48
N LYS A 64 6.12 -50.90 -33.84
CA LYS A 64 4.69 -50.56 -34.07
C LYS A 64 3.78 -51.00 -32.87
N VAL A 65 2.73 -50.19 -32.58
CA VAL A 65 1.36 -50.40 -32.02
C VAL A 65 1.06 -51.12 -30.67
N ALA A 66 0.42 -50.40 -29.75
CA ALA A 66 -0.77 -50.83 -28.98
C ALA A 66 -1.56 -49.61 -28.45
N ALA A 67 -2.89 -49.67 -28.52
CA ALA A 67 -3.83 -48.57 -28.29
C ALA A 67 -4.19 -48.35 -26.80
N GLY A 68 -4.44 -47.09 -26.43
CA GLY A 68 -4.94 -46.61 -25.12
C GLY A 68 -5.18 -45.08 -25.18
N PRO A 69 -6.09 -44.51 -24.37
CA PRO A 69 -7.05 -43.48 -24.78
C PRO A 69 -6.44 -42.09 -25.05
N ALA A 70 -7.06 -41.38 -26.01
CA ALA A 70 -6.66 -40.07 -26.49
C ALA A 70 -6.75 -38.97 -25.41
N ALA A 71 -5.63 -38.74 -24.74
CA ALA A 71 -5.26 -37.40 -24.31
C ALA A 71 -4.70 -36.67 -25.54
N SER A 72 -5.49 -35.79 -26.15
CA SER A 72 -5.02 -34.90 -27.21
C SER A 72 -4.01 -33.91 -26.62
N THR A 73 -2.75 -34.34 -26.58
CA THR A 73 -1.61 -33.47 -26.32
C THR A 73 -1.43 -32.68 -27.59
N THR A 74 -2.12 -31.55 -27.72
CA THR A 74 -1.94 -30.63 -28.84
C THR A 74 -0.50 -30.14 -28.78
N GLU A 75 0.36 -30.69 -29.65
CA GLU A 75 1.73 -30.23 -29.82
C GLU A 75 1.69 -28.72 -30.07
N ALA A 76 2.29 -27.95 -29.16
CA ALA A 76 2.29 -26.50 -29.27
C ALA A 76 3.09 -26.10 -30.51
N GLU A 77 2.42 -25.74 -31.59
CA GLU A 77 3.07 -25.21 -32.79
C GLU A 77 3.60 -23.80 -32.51
N TYR A 78 4.89 -23.61 -32.73
CA TYR A 78 5.55 -22.31 -32.60
C TYR A 78 5.87 -21.72 -33.98
N ILE A 79 5.63 -20.43 -34.15
CA ILE A 79 5.99 -19.65 -35.33
C ILE A 79 7.12 -18.70 -34.93
N GLU A 80 8.25 -18.79 -35.63
CA GLU A 80 9.34 -17.83 -35.50
C GLU A 80 9.23 -16.78 -36.62
N LEU A 81 9.26 -15.51 -36.20
CA LEU A 81 9.14 -14.35 -37.07
C LEU A 81 10.35 -13.45 -36.89
N ASP A 82 10.90 -12.95 -38.00
CA ASP A 82 11.88 -11.88 -38.02
C ASP A 82 11.40 -10.83 -39.04
N LEU A 83 10.79 -9.76 -38.54
CA LEU A 83 10.10 -8.79 -39.39
C LEU A 83 10.61 -7.36 -39.15
N PRO A 84 10.88 -6.58 -40.22
CA PRO A 84 11.23 -5.17 -40.08
C PRO A 84 10.02 -4.34 -39.64
N LYS A 85 10.27 -3.29 -38.87
CA LYS A 85 9.25 -2.28 -38.58
C LYS A 85 8.90 -1.48 -39.84
N PRO A 86 7.65 -0.99 -39.99
CA PRO A 86 6.52 -1.13 -39.08
C PRO A 86 5.92 -2.55 -39.10
N LEU A 87 5.44 -3.04 -37.96
CA LEU A 87 4.77 -4.34 -37.84
C LEU A 87 3.27 -4.18 -38.03
N GLY A 88 2.66 -5.03 -38.86
CA GLY A 88 1.22 -5.01 -39.11
C GLY A 88 0.39 -5.74 -38.05
N PHE A 89 0.87 -5.88 -36.82
CA PHE A 89 0.19 -6.58 -35.74
C PHE A 89 -0.25 -5.62 -34.63
N LYS A 90 -1.45 -5.86 -34.09
CA LYS A 90 -1.87 -5.26 -32.82
C LYS A 90 -1.83 -6.32 -31.72
N PHE A 91 -1.40 -5.90 -30.52
CA PHE A 91 -1.29 -6.78 -29.37
C PHE A 91 -2.17 -6.31 -28.20
N ALA A 92 -2.74 -7.25 -27.46
CA ALA A 92 -3.42 -7.01 -26.20
C ALA A 92 -2.82 -7.84 -25.05
N ARG A 93 -3.05 -7.38 -23.82
CA ARG A 93 -2.65 -8.06 -22.60
C ARG A 93 -3.70 -9.11 -22.23
N GLY A 94 -3.28 -10.37 -22.12
CA GLY A 94 -4.11 -11.44 -21.57
C GLY A 94 -4.22 -11.38 -20.04
N ASN A 95 -5.20 -12.08 -19.48
CA ASN A 95 -5.38 -12.18 -18.02
C ASN A 95 -4.15 -12.79 -17.33
N ASP A 96 -3.43 -13.66 -18.03
CA ASP A 96 -2.17 -14.28 -17.59
C ASP A 96 -0.95 -13.33 -17.68
N GLY A 97 -1.14 -12.08 -18.08
CA GLY A 97 -0.07 -11.08 -18.24
C GLY A 97 0.72 -11.18 -19.55
N GLY A 98 0.43 -12.17 -20.39
CA GLY A 98 1.05 -12.36 -21.70
C GLY A 98 0.57 -11.38 -22.77
N ALA A 99 1.28 -11.34 -23.90
CA ALA A 99 0.87 -10.57 -25.08
C ALA A 99 0.29 -11.49 -26.16
N TYR A 100 -0.89 -11.12 -26.64
CA TYR A 100 -1.65 -11.86 -27.65
C TYR A 100 -1.88 -10.99 -28.87
N VAL A 101 -1.81 -11.58 -30.07
CA VAL A 101 -2.17 -10.90 -31.33
C VAL A 101 -3.68 -10.74 -31.38
N ILE A 102 -4.19 -9.52 -31.55
CA ILE A 102 -5.64 -9.26 -31.65
C ILE A 102 -6.08 -8.92 -33.08
N GLU A 103 -5.17 -8.40 -33.90
CA GLU A 103 -5.47 -8.00 -35.27
C GLU A 103 -4.19 -8.13 -36.10
N VAL A 104 -4.33 -8.72 -37.28
CA VAL A 104 -3.29 -8.79 -38.32
C VAL A 104 -3.77 -7.93 -39.48
N ASN A 105 -3.07 -6.83 -39.74
CA ASN A 105 -3.46 -5.86 -40.76
C ASN A 105 -2.30 -5.55 -41.71
N PRO A 106 -2.35 -6.02 -42.98
CA PRO A 106 -1.28 -5.80 -43.96
C PRO A 106 -1.07 -4.34 -44.34
N LYS A 107 -2.04 -3.45 -44.04
CA LYS A 107 -1.92 -2.01 -44.34
C LYS A 107 -1.09 -1.26 -43.29
N LEU A 108 -0.92 -1.82 -42.08
CA LEU A 108 -0.20 -1.18 -40.98
C LEU A 108 1.32 -1.44 -41.02
N GLY A 109 1.76 -2.47 -41.75
CA GLY A 109 3.18 -2.80 -41.87
C GLY A 109 3.41 -4.24 -42.34
N ASN A 110 4.61 -4.74 -42.10
CA ASN A 110 5.00 -6.09 -42.46
C ASN A 110 4.27 -7.12 -41.61
N ILE A 111 3.73 -8.14 -42.27
CA ILE A 111 3.01 -9.25 -41.66
C ILE A 111 3.58 -10.57 -42.17
N ASP A 112 3.33 -11.64 -41.42
CA ASP A 112 3.55 -13.01 -41.85
C ASP A 112 2.19 -13.71 -41.94
N ALA A 113 1.91 -14.33 -43.08
CA ALA A 113 0.62 -14.96 -43.36
C ALA A 113 0.30 -16.15 -42.44
N ARG A 114 1.29 -16.67 -41.70
CA ARG A 114 1.13 -17.77 -40.75
C ARG A 114 0.54 -17.32 -39.41
N VAL A 115 0.59 -16.02 -39.10
CA VAL A 115 0.13 -15.47 -37.82
C VAL A 115 -1.37 -15.22 -37.87
N GLN A 116 -2.07 -15.64 -36.82
CA GLN A 116 -3.50 -15.42 -36.67
C GLN A 116 -3.80 -14.65 -35.37
N PRO A 117 -4.92 -13.90 -35.31
CA PRO A 117 -5.43 -13.40 -34.04
C PRO A 117 -5.59 -14.55 -33.03
N GLY A 118 -5.23 -14.32 -31.78
CA GLY A 118 -5.20 -15.31 -30.69
C GLY A 118 -3.79 -15.84 -30.37
N ASP A 119 -2.82 -15.72 -31.27
CA ASP A 119 -1.46 -16.24 -31.05
C ASP A 119 -0.72 -15.49 -29.94
N LYS A 120 -0.02 -16.25 -29.06
CA LYS A 120 0.68 -15.70 -27.88
C LYS A 120 2.17 -15.53 -28.16
N ILE A 121 2.75 -14.38 -27.81
CA ILE A 121 4.21 -14.19 -27.85
C ILE A 121 4.85 -14.93 -26.66
N VAL A 122 5.79 -15.82 -26.95
CA VAL A 122 6.53 -16.62 -25.95
C VAL A 122 7.97 -16.15 -25.81
N GLU A 123 8.58 -15.64 -26.88
CA GLU A 123 9.92 -15.07 -26.86
C GLU A 123 9.98 -13.80 -27.71
N ILE A 124 10.78 -12.84 -27.27
CA ILE A 124 11.00 -11.59 -27.99
C ILE A 124 12.45 -11.15 -27.90
N SER A 125 12.95 -10.62 -29.00
CA SER A 125 14.28 -10.04 -29.11
C SER A 125 14.42 -8.75 -28.30
N ALA A 126 15.53 -8.58 -27.59
CA ALA A 126 15.81 -7.42 -26.74
C ALA A 126 15.83 -6.09 -27.52
N SER A 127 15.63 -4.96 -26.86
CA SER A 127 15.70 -3.63 -27.51
C SER A 127 17.06 -3.34 -28.13
N PHE A 128 18.13 -3.82 -27.49
CA PHE A 128 19.51 -3.63 -27.89
C PHE A 128 20.24 -4.98 -27.89
N GLY A 129 20.90 -5.32 -29.00
CA GLY A 129 21.64 -6.57 -29.13
C GLY A 129 20.88 -7.70 -29.83
N ALA A 130 21.57 -8.84 -29.96
CA ALA A 130 21.06 -10.05 -30.62
C ALA A 130 20.37 -11.04 -29.66
N GLU A 131 20.23 -10.67 -28.39
CA GLU A 131 19.65 -11.52 -27.36
C GLU A 131 18.14 -11.65 -27.51
N VAL A 132 17.63 -12.87 -27.26
CA VAL A 132 16.20 -13.20 -27.27
C VAL A 132 15.82 -13.59 -25.85
N TRP A 133 14.80 -12.92 -25.32
CA TRP A 133 14.33 -13.08 -23.95
C TRP A 133 12.97 -13.77 -23.95
N LYS A 134 12.67 -14.51 -22.88
CA LYS A 134 11.35 -15.07 -22.66
C LYS A 134 10.34 -13.94 -22.44
N ALA A 135 9.22 -14.01 -23.14
CA ALA A 135 8.16 -13.00 -23.12
C ALA A 135 7.26 -13.23 -21.90
N GLU A 136 7.67 -12.72 -20.74
CA GLU A 136 6.96 -12.94 -19.47
C GLU A 136 5.83 -11.93 -19.24
N ASN A 137 6.04 -10.66 -19.63
CA ASN A 137 5.12 -9.57 -19.32
C ASN A 137 4.78 -8.71 -20.54
N PHE A 138 3.50 -8.36 -20.73
CA PHE A 138 3.03 -7.49 -21.82
C PHE A 138 3.82 -6.18 -21.95
N GLY A 139 4.14 -5.52 -20.82
CA GLY A 139 4.89 -4.27 -20.82
C GLY A 139 6.32 -4.41 -21.38
N GLN A 140 7.01 -5.49 -21.03
CA GLN A 140 8.36 -5.79 -21.50
C GLN A 140 8.37 -6.01 -23.02
N ILE A 141 7.39 -6.76 -23.51
CA ILE A 141 7.22 -7.07 -24.93
C ILE A 141 6.97 -5.78 -25.72
N MET A 142 6.01 -4.95 -25.28
CA MET A 142 5.71 -3.69 -25.96
C MET A 142 6.85 -2.69 -25.89
N TYR A 143 7.62 -2.67 -24.80
CA TYR A 143 8.82 -1.83 -24.69
C TYR A 143 9.90 -2.27 -25.69
N ALA A 144 10.16 -3.57 -25.78
CA ALA A 144 11.11 -4.14 -26.75
C ALA A 144 10.69 -3.84 -28.19
N ILE A 145 9.42 -4.08 -28.53
CA ILE A 145 8.87 -3.74 -29.84
C ILE A 145 8.97 -2.25 -30.11
N ARG A 146 8.73 -1.36 -29.13
CA ARG A 146 8.77 0.10 -29.38
C ARG A 146 10.19 0.62 -29.58
N THR A 147 11.14 0.18 -28.76
CA THR A 147 12.48 0.78 -28.67
C THR A 147 13.53 0.11 -29.56
N ARG A 148 13.28 -1.10 -30.08
CA ARG A 148 14.23 -1.80 -30.95
C ARG A 148 14.44 -1.11 -32.30
N SER A 149 15.68 -0.87 -32.71
CA SER A 149 16.01 -0.40 -34.05
C SER A 149 16.25 -1.59 -34.99
N GLY A 150 15.54 -1.68 -36.12
CA GLY A 150 15.71 -2.75 -37.11
C GLY A 150 14.61 -3.81 -37.07
N THR A 151 14.97 -5.07 -37.36
CA THR A 151 14.03 -6.21 -37.39
C THR A 151 13.73 -6.71 -35.98
N VAL A 152 12.47 -7.05 -35.72
CA VAL A 152 12.00 -7.58 -34.45
C VAL A 152 11.84 -9.08 -34.60
N PHE A 153 12.61 -9.84 -33.82
CA PHE A 153 12.43 -11.28 -33.74
C PHE A 153 11.44 -11.63 -32.62
N MET A 154 10.47 -12.47 -32.93
CA MET A 154 9.50 -12.97 -31.96
C MET A 154 9.11 -14.40 -32.26
N LYS A 155 8.91 -15.18 -31.20
CA LYS A 155 8.38 -16.54 -31.27
C LYS A 155 6.96 -16.55 -30.73
N LEU A 156 6.00 -16.94 -31.56
CA LEU A 156 4.60 -17.03 -31.19
C LEU A 156 4.21 -18.49 -31.00
N LYS A 157 3.38 -18.76 -30.00
CA LYS A 157 2.67 -20.02 -29.84
C LYS A 157 1.30 -19.88 -30.50
N LYS A 158 0.98 -20.78 -31.44
CA LYS A 158 -0.33 -20.81 -32.07
C LYS A 158 -1.41 -21.15 -31.06
N ASN A 159 -2.48 -20.39 -31.10
CA ASN A 159 -3.68 -20.63 -30.27
C ASN A 159 -4.94 -20.84 -31.12
N TYR A 160 -4.81 -20.99 -32.45
CA TYR A 160 -5.91 -21.35 -33.35
C TYR A 160 -7.18 -20.47 -33.21
N GLY A 161 -7.00 -19.18 -32.91
CA GLY A 161 -8.11 -18.24 -32.72
C GLY A 161 -8.82 -18.32 -31.37
N ASP A 162 -8.30 -19.09 -30.41
CA ASP A 162 -8.84 -19.12 -29.05
C ASP A 162 -8.50 -17.83 -28.29
N MET A 163 -9.52 -16.99 -28.12
CA MET A 163 -9.46 -15.71 -27.42
C MET A 163 -9.95 -15.83 -25.96
N SER A 164 -10.23 -17.03 -25.46
CA SER A 164 -10.76 -17.27 -24.09
C SER A 164 -9.88 -16.69 -22.97
N VAL A 165 -8.56 -16.54 -23.19
CA VAL A 165 -7.63 -15.92 -22.23
C VAL A 165 -7.71 -14.38 -22.21
N LEU A 166 -8.32 -13.79 -23.24
CA LEU A 166 -8.63 -12.36 -23.36
C LEU A 166 -10.07 -12.03 -22.93
N GLU A 167 -10.94 -13.04 -22.88
CA GLU A 167 -12.31 -12.90 -22.38
C GLU A 167 -12.29 -12.86 -20.84
N ASP A 168 -12.84 -11.80 -20.25
CA ASP A 168 -12.84 -11.49 -18.82
C ASP A 168 -13.72 -12.49 -18.00
N ASP A 169 -13.85 -13.76 -18.38
CA ASP A 169 -14.87 -14.71 -17.86
C ASP A 169 -14.66 -15.22 -16.43
N GLY A 170 -13.58 -14.78 -15.77
CA GLY A 170 -13.35 -15.00 -14.33
C GLY A 170 -13.74 -13.84 -13.41
N LEU A 171 -14.22 -12.71 -13.93
CA LEU A 171 -14.59 -11.54 -13.12
C LEU A 171 -16.10 -11.51 -12.85
N ASP A 172 -16.45 -11.37 -11.57
CA ASP A 172 -17.83 -11.30 -11.10
C ASP A 172 -18.60 -10.22 -11.90
N GLN A 173 -19.86 -10.47 -12.29
CA GLN A 173 -20.62 -9.57 -13.18
C GLN A 173 -20.65 -8.12 -12.67
N VAL A 174 -20.57 -8.00 -11.35
CA VAL A 174 -20.48 -6.77 -10.58
C VAL A 174 -19.18 -5.99 -10.90
N GLU A 175 -18.04 -6.65 -10.97
CA GLU A 175 -16.75 -6.02 -11.30
C GLU A 175 -16.66 -5.58 -12.77
N LYS A 176 -17.26 -6.37 -13.68
CA LYS A 176 -17.38 -6.01 -15.11
C LYS A 176 -18.25 -4.76 -15.29
N GLN A 177 -19.38 -4.69 -14.59
CA GLN A 177 -20.27 -3.53 -14.56
C GLN A 177 -19.53 -2.29 -14.02
N TRP A 178 -18.76 -2.44 -12.94
CA TRP A 178 -17.99 -1.34 -12.35
C TRP A 178 -16.83 -0.84 -13.21
N LYS A 179 -16.15 -1.73 -13.93
CA LYS A 179 -15.07 -1.37 -14.87
C LYS A 179 -15.65 -0.61 -16.07
N LYS A 180 -16.84 -1.00 -16.54
CA LYS A 180 -17.57 -0.33 -17.63
C LYS A 180 -18.10 1.04 -17.23
N GLU A 181 -18.62 1.20 -16.00
CA GLU A 181 -19.06 2.49 -15.47
C GLU A 181 -17.89 3.47 -15.26
N ARG A 182 -16.73 2.97 -14.77
CA ARG A 182 -15.50 3.77 -14.67
C ARG A 182 -14.91 4.17 -16.02
N ALA A 183 -14.96 3.29 -17.01
CA ALA A 183 -14.46 3.55 -18.36
C ALA A 183 -15.38 4.48 -19.18
N GLY A 184 -16.68 4.53 -18.86
CA GLY A 184 -17.67 5.31 -19.59
C GLY A 184 -17.74 6.80 -19.24
N GLY A 185 -16.91 7.29 -18.30
CA GLY A 185 -16.92 8.71 -17.88
C GLY A 185 -18.23 9.18 -17.22
N ASN A 186 -19.17 8.26 -16.97
CA ASN A 186 -20.47 8.55 -16.39
C ASN A 186 -20.41 8.44 -14.86
N TYR A 187 -20.01 9.52 -14.18
CA TYR A 187 -19.98 9.62 -12.72
C TYR A 187 -21.39 9.88 -12.12
N GLY A 188 -22.43 9.20 -12.61
CA GLY A 188 -23.83 9.65 -12.46
C GLY A 188 -24.59 9.12 -11.24
N ALA A 189 -24.66 7.80 -11.04
CA ALA A 189 -25.56 7.17 -10.07
C ALA A 189 -25.13 5.75 -9.61
N GLY A 190 -23.86 5.39 -9.80
CA GLY A 190 -23.26 4.21 -9.13
C GLY A 190 -22.16 4.62 -8.14
N THR A 191 -21.41 5.66 -8.49
CA THR A 191 -20.32 6.19 -7.66
C THR A 191 -20.81 6.94 -6.43
N LYS A 192 -21.95 7.63 -6.48
CA LYS A 192 -22.54 8.33 -5.32
C LYS A 192 -23.09 7.35 -4.28
N GLU A 193 -23.62 6.24 -4.74
CA GLU A 193 -24.22 5.15 -3.98
C GLU A 193 -23.12 4.35 -3.29
N ILE A 194 -22.01 4.10 -3.98
CA ILE A 194 -20.80 3.54 -3.38
C ILE A 194 -20.20 4.49 -2.35
N GLN A 195 -20.13 5.80 -2.64
CA GLN A 195 -19.66 6.79 -1.67
C GLN A 195 -20.57 6.86 -0.45
N ALA A 196 -21.90 6.84 -0.64
CA ALA A 196 -22.88 6.82 0.43
C ALA A 196 -22.77 5.54 1.27
N ARG A 197 -22.62 4.37 0.63
CA ARG A 197 -22.42 3.08 1.31
C ARG A 197 -21.10 3.04 2.07
N ASN A 198 -20.01 3.48 1.46
CA ASN A 198 -18.70 3.53 2.12
C ASN A 198 -18.69 4.54 3.28
N TYR A 199 -19.37 5.68 3.11
CA TYR A 199 -19.55 6.67 4.17
C TYR A 199 -20.39 6.10 5.32
N ALA A 200 -21.51 5.45 5.02
CA ALA A 200 -22.38 4.80 6.00
C ALA A 200 -21.65 3.67 6.74
N ALA A 201 -20.96 2.78 6.03
CA ALA A 201 -20.14 1.72 6.62
C ALA A 201 -19.01 2.29 7.51
N ARG A 202 -18.34 3.36 7.05
CA ARG A 202 -17.32 4.05 7.87
C ARG A 202 -17.92 4.62 9.16
N LYS A 203 -19.11 5.24 9.07
CA LYS A 203 -19.81 5.82 10.22
C LYS A 203 -20.34 4.75 11.18
N GLU A 204 -20.83 3.64 10.65
CA GLU A 204 -21.28 2.50 11.45
C GLU A 204 -20.10 1.85 12.20
N ASN A 205 -18.98 1.63 11.53
CA ASN A 205 -17.76 1.11 12.17
C ASN A 205 -17.22 2.08 13.22
N GLU A 206 -17.27 3.39 12.96
CA GLU A 206 -16.93 4.41 13.95
C GLU A 206 -17.85 4.34 15.18
N ARG A 207 -19.15 4.15 15.00
CA ARG A 207 -20.11 3.95 16.09
C ARG A 207 -19.80 2.69 16.88
N LYS A 208 -19.63 1.54 16.22
CA LYS A 208 -19.28 0.26 16.85
C LYS A 208 -18.00 0.37 17.67
N ARG A 209 -16.95 1.03 17.16
CA ARG A 209 -15.71 1.26 17.92
C ARG A 209 -15.94 2.07 19.19
N ARG A 210 -16.83 3.06 19.17
CA ARG A 210 -17.19 3.84 20.36
C ARG A 210 -17.96 2.99 21.38
N GLU A 211 -18.95 2.23 20.92
CA GLU A 211 -19.74 1.32 21.77
C GLU A 211 -18.82 0.29 22.46
N MET A 212 -17.97 -0.40 21.71
CA MET A 212 -16.99 -1.35 22.27
C MET A 212 -16.01 -0.68 23.25
N PHE A 213 -15.61 0.57 22.96
CA PHE A 213 -14.72 1.32 23.86
C PHE A 213 -15.39 1.67 25.19
N ASP A 214 -16.66 2.06 25.17
CA ASP A 214 -17.42 2.33 26.38
C ASP A 214 -17.63 1.05 27.20
N ASP A 215 -17.90 -0.08 26.55
CA ASP A 215 -18.02 -1.40 27.19
C ASP A 215 -16.70 -1.86 27.82
N ALA A 216 -15.57 -1.68 27.11
CA ALA A 216 -14.24 -1.98 27.63
C ALA A 216 -13.89 -1.14 28.87
N LEU A 217 -14.26 0.16 28.85
CA LEU A 217 -14.09 1.04 30.02
C LEU A 217 -14.99 0.64 31.19
N ALA A 218 -16.19 0.13 30.94
CA ALA A 218 -17.07 -0.38 31.99
C ALA A 218 -16.41 -1.59 32.69
N ARG A 219 -15.94 -2.58 31.93
CA ARG A 219 -15.21 -3.75 32.48
C ARG A 219 -13.96 -3.35 33.25
N PHE A 220 -13.19 -2.38 32.73
CA PHE A 220 -12.00 -1.88 33.40
C PHE A 220 -12.33 -1.26 34.77
N LYS A 221 -13.45 -0.52 34.87
CA LYS A 221 -13.92 0.07 36.14
C LYS A 221 -14.44 -0.98 37.13
N GLU A 222 -14.98 -2.09 36.63
CA GLU A 222 -15.40 -3.24 37.42
C GLU A 222 -14.22 -4.10 37.91
N ASN A 223 -12.98 -3.69 37.58
CA ASN A 223 -11.73 -4.39 37.90
C ASN A 223 -11.58 -5.75 37.19
N ASP A 224 -12.38 -6.01 36.14
CA ASP A 224 -12.15 -7.12 35.22
C ASP A 224 -11.11 -6.72 34.17
N ILE A 225 -9.84 -6.73 34.59
CA ILE A 225 -8.71 -6.27 33.77
C ILE A 225 -8.49 -7.17 32.55
N GLN A 226 -8.66 -8.48 32.69
CA GLN A 226 -8.48 -9.41 31.59
C GLN A 226 -9.61 -9.28 30.55
N GLY A 227 -10.86 -9.18 30.99
CA GLY A 227 -11.99 -8.96 30.08
C GLY A 227 -11.95 -7.60 29.40
N ALA A 228 -11.48 -6.55 30.08
CA ALA A 228 -11.23 -5.24 29.49
C ALA A 228 -10.13 -5.29 28.43
N LEU A 229 -9.01 -5.97 28.71
CA LEU A 229 -7.87 -6.11 27.80
C LEU A 229 -8.30 -6.76 26.47
N VAL A 230 -9.07 -7.84 26.53
CA VAL A 230 -9.59 -8.52 25.32
C VAL A 230 -10.44 -7.57 24.48
N GLU A 231 -11.31 -6.79 25.12
CA GLU A 231 -12.16 -5.84 24.39
C GLU A 231 -11.34 -4.70 23.76
N PHE A 232 -10.33 -4.20 24.46
CA PHE A 232 -9.43 -3.19 23.91
C PHE A 232 -8.64 -3.69 22.70
N GLU A 233 -8.18 -4.94 22.69
CA GLU A 233 -7.51 -5.57 21.54
C GLU A 233 -8.47 -5.70 20.34
N ASN A 234 -9.74 -6.06 20.58
CA ASN A 234 -10.76 -6.08 19.53
C ASN A 234 -10.98 -4.70 18.89
N ILE A 235 -10.93 -3.63 19.69
CA ILE A 235 -11.03 -2.25 19.19
C ILE A 235 -9.84 -1.90 18.29
N ILE A 236 -8.63 -2.32 18.65
CA ILE A 236 -7.43 -2.16 17.82
C ILE A 236 -7.58 -2.90 16.49
N ALA A 237 -8.11 -4.12 16.51
CA ALA A 237 -8.35 -4.89 15.29
C ALA A 237 -9.37 -4.22 14.35
N MET A 238 -10.27 -3.38 14.89
CA MET A 238 -11.29 -2.62 14.16
C MET A 238 -10.80 -1.27 13.63
N GLU A 239 -9.52 -0.94 13.82
CA GLU A 239 -8.91 0.29 13.31
C GLU A 239 -8.83 0.27 11.77
N PRO A 240 -9.33 1.33 11.08
CA PRO A 240 -9.30 1.37 9.63
C PRO A 240 -7.86 1.46 9.10
N ARG A 241 -7.52 0.60 8.13
CA ARG A 241 -6.25 0.68 7.41
C ARG A 241 -6.16 2.00 6.64
N ASN A 242 -5.03 2.69 6.74
CA ASN A 242 -4.78 3.99 6.10
C ASN A 242 -5.75 5.10 6.53
N PHE A 243 -6.08 5.16 7.82
CA PHE A 243 -6.82 6.30 8.36
C PHE A 243 -6.05 7.60 8.16
N VAL A 244 -6.76 8.66 7.77
CA VAL A 244 -6.24 10.03 7.74
C VAL A 244 -7.32 10.94 8.32
N GLY A 245 -7.05 11.47 9.51
CA GLY A 245 -7.90 12.46 10.16
C GLY A 245 -7.66 13.87 9.65
N ASP A 246 -8.53 14.82 10.02
CA ASP A 246 -8.44 16.22 9.59
C ASP A 246 -7.12 16.89 10.01
N ASN A 247 -6.56 16.45 11.14
CA ASN A 247 -5.27 16.92 11.66
C ASN A 247 -4.07 16.12 11.12
N PHE A 248 -4.20 15.47 9.95
CA PHE A 248 -3.21 14.57 9.36
C PHE A 248 -2.83 13.36 10.23
N SER A 249 -3.61 13.06 11.28
CA SER A 249 -3.40 11.88 12.14
C SER A 249 -3.60 10.59 11.33
N ARG A 250 -2.67 9.64 11.47
CA ARG A 250 -2.74 8.33 10.81
C ARG A 250 -3.53 7.29 11.58
N ASN A 251 -3.97 7.63 12.79
CA ASN A 251 -4.71 6.77 13.70
C ASN A 251 -5.93 7.51 14.26
N THR A 252 -6.98 6.77 14.61
CA THR A 252 -8.15 7.34 15.26
C THR A 252 -7.82 7.83 16.67
N SER A 253 -8.60 8.80 17.16
CA SER A 253 -8.48 9.27 18.55
C SER A 253 -8.75 8.16 19.57
N ILE A 254 -9.62 7.20 19.23
CA ILE A 254 -9.92 6.04 20.06
C ILE A 254 -8.70 5.13 20.13
N TYR A 255 -8.04 4.84 18.99
CA TYR A 255 -6.86 3.99 18.94
C TYR A 255 -5.78 4.39 19.94
N LYS A 256 -5.41 5.69 19.97
CA LYS A 256 -4.36 6.19 20.87
C LYS A 256 -4.72 6.04 22.36
N VAL A 257 -5.99 6.27 22.72
CA VAL A 257 -6.46 6.12 24.10
C VAL A 257 -6.60 4.64 24.48
N THR A 258 -7.06 3.80 23.55
CA THR A 258 -7.14 2.35 23.72
C THR A 258 -5.77 1.74 23.99
N GLN A 259 -4.73 2.10 23.21
CA GLN A 259 -3.36 1.63 23.45
C GLN A 259 -2.83 2.02 24.83
N TYR A 260 -3.12 3.25 25.28
CA TYR A 260 -2.79 3.69 26.64
C TYR A 260 -3.49 2.83 27.70
N ASN A 261 -4.78 2.57 27.54
CA ASN A 261 -5.54 1.72 28.47
C ASN A 261 -5.05 0.26 28.48
N ILE A 262 -4.62 -0.27 27.32
CA ILE A 262 -3.99 -1.59 27.23
C ILE A 262 -2.67 -1.60 28.02
N ALA A 263 -1.85 -0.55 27.90
CA ALA A 263 -0.63 -0.44 28.70
C ALA A 263 -0.93 -0.43 30.21
N CYS A 264 -2.01 0.25 30.63
CA CYS A 264 -2.50 0.19 32.01
C CYS A 264 -2.92 -1.24 32.41
N CYS A 265 -3.68 -1.94 31.57
CA CYS A 265 -4.09 -3.32 31.83
C CYS A 265 -2.88 -4.26 31.98
N TYR A 266 -1.94 -4.22 31.05
CA TYR A 266 -0.72 -5.04 31.10
C TYR A 266 0.14 -4.73 32.33
N SER A 267 0.27 -3.46 32.69
CA SER A 267 0.97 -3.05 33.91
C SER A 267 0.29 -3.59 35.17
N MET A 268 -1.04 -3.57 35.23
CA MET A 268 -1.82 -4.15 36.34
C MET A 268 -1.68 -5.69 36.41
N LEU A 269 -1.47 -6.35 35.27
CA LEU A 269 -1.21 -7.79 35.16
C LEU A 269 0.27 -8.17 35.34
N ASP A 270 1.13 -7.22 35.72
CA ASP A 270 2.58 -7.38 35.89
C ASP A 270 3.33 -7.81 34.60
N GLN A 271 2.71 -7.59 33.43
CA GLN A 271 3.29 -7.84 32.10
C GLN A 271 4.01 -6.59 31.59
N VAL A 272 5.18 -6.33 32.17
CA VAL A 272 5.91 -5.07 31.99
C VAL A 272 6.37 -4.84 30.54
N GLU A 273 6.85 -5.87 29.84
CA GLU A 273 7.36 -5.72 28.47
C GLU A 273 6.24 -5.41 27.47
N GLU A 274 5.08 -6.06 27.63
CA GLU A 274 3.87 -5.83 26.85
C GLU A 274 3.33 -4.43 27.12
N ALA A 275 3.27 -4.02 28.39
CA ALA A 275 2.87 -2.68 28.78
C ALA A 275 3.76 -1.59 28.16
N LEU A 276 5.09 -1.79 28.09
CA LEU A 276 6.01 -0.86 27.43
C LEU A 276 5.72 -0.74 25.94
N LYS A 277 5.45 -1.86 25.25
CA LYS A 277 5.14 -1.87 23.81
C LYS A 277 3.84 -1.12 23.51
N SER A 278 2.79 -1.37 24.30
CA SER A 278 1.50 -0.69 24.11
C SER A 278 1.59 0.80 24.45
N LEU A 279 2.39 1.17 25.46
CA LEU A 279 2.63 2.58 25.77
C LEU A 279 3.40 3.29 24.64
N ASP A 280 4.45 2.66 24.09
CA ASP A 280 5.17 3.16 22.91
C ASP A 280 4.24 3.37 21.72
N ALA A 281 3.36 2.39 21.45
CA ALA A 281 2.34 2.49 20.40
C ALA A 281 1.34 3.64 20.63
N ALA A 282 0.93 3.88 21.87
CA ALA A 282 0.06 5.01 22.21
C ALA A 282 0.73 6.35 21.90
N MET A 283 2.00 6.51 22.31
CA MET A 283 2.77 7.75 22.08
C MET A 283 3.08 7.97 20.60
N LEU A 284 3.44 6.91 19.85
CA LEU A 284 3.59 6.96 18.40
C LEU A 284 2.31 7.38 17.67
N ALA A 285 1.14 7.00 18.21
CA ALA A 285 -0.16 7.43 17.71
C ALA A 285 -0.56 8.85 18.14
N GLY A 286 0.32 9.59 18.83
CA GLY A 286 0.10 10.97 19.27
C GLY A 286 -0.63 11.10 20.60
N PHE A 287 -0.43 10.16 21.53
CA PHE A 287 -0.78 10.35 22.93
C PHE A 287 0.30 11.17 23.63
N ASP A 288 -0.04 12.36 24.11
CA ASP A 288 0.89 13.41 24.57
C ASP A 288 0.68 13.80 26.05
N ASN A 289 -0.18 13.11 26.79
CA ASN A 289 -0.40 13.39 28.21
C ASN A 289 0.66 12.72 29.09
N PHE A 290 1.90 13.19 28.99
CA PHE A 290 3.06 12.63 29.72
C PHE A 290 2.93 12.76 31.24
N ASP A 291 2.31 13.84 31.72
CA ASP A 291 2.04 14.03 33.15
C ASP A 291 1.12 12.95 33.71
N GLN A 292 0.12 12.53 32.94
CA GLN A 292 -0.73 11.40 33.30
C GLN A 292 0.08 10.11 33.36
N ILE A 293 0.89 9.82 32.34
CA ILE A 293 1.73 8.61 32.27
C ILE A 293 2.64 8.48 33.51
N ARG A 294 3.23 9.60 33.98
CA ARG A 294 4.12 9.61 35.15
C ARG A 294 3.42 9.38 36.49
N ARG A 295 2.14 9.74 36.60
CA ARG A 295 1.39 9.75 37.86
C ARG A 295 0.36 8.64 37.96
N ASP A 296 -0.01 8.00 36.85
CA ASP A 296 -1.03 6.96 36.83
C ASP A 296 -0.64 5.79 37.77
N LYS A 297 -1.59 5.41 38.62
CA LYS A 297 -1.44 4.31 39.58
C LYS A 297 -1.46 2.96 38.86
N ASN A 298 -2.20 2.85 37.76
CA ASN A 298 -2.29 1.63 36.96
C ASN A 298 -0.96 1.30 36.28
N LEU A 299 -0.14 2.33 36.01
CA LEU A 299 1.21 2.21 35.46
C LEU A 299 2.31 2.04 36.53
N SER A 300 1.97 1.87 37.81
CA SER A 300 2.96 1.81 38.91
C SER A 300 4.03 0.71 38.72
N LYS A 301 3.62 -0.49 38.27
CA LYS A 301 4.53 -1.60 37.95
C LYS A 301 5.43 -1.26 36.78
N LEU A 302 4.84 -0.74 35.69
CA LEU A 302 5.57 -0.30 34.51
C LEU A 302 6.64 0.74 34.83
N ARG A 303 6.31 1.73 35.66
CA ARG A 303 7.19 2.83 36.08
C ARG A 303 8.41 2.38 36.88
N THR A 304 8.39 1.17 37.44
CA THR A 304 9.53 0.61 38.17
C THR A 304 10.61 0.10 37.22
N SER A 305 10.27 -0.17 35.95
CA SER A 305 11.21 -0.65 34.95
C SER A 305 12.18 0.47 34.51
N PRO A 306 13.49 0.20 34.42
CA PRO A 306 14.45 1.19 33.89
C PRO A 306 14.16 1.57 32.43
N LYS A 307 13.52 0.66 31.66
CA LYS A 307 13.12 0.91 30.27
C LYS A 307 12.01 1.95 30.15
N PHE A 308 11.19 2.14 31.20
CA PHE A 308 10.13 3.14 31.19
C PHE A 308 10.72 4.55 31.07
N GLN A 309 11.76 4.88 31.84
CA GLN A 309 12.37 6.20 31.76
C GLN A 309 12.96 6.47 30.37
N ALA A 310 13.68 5.49 29.80
CA ALA A 310 14.23 5.58 28.45
C ALA A 310 13.15 5.73 27.36
N LEU A 311 11.97 5.13 27.57
CA LEU A 311 10.83 5.29 26.67
C LEU A 311 10.25 6.71 26.76
N ILE A 312 10.03 7.23 27.98
CA ILE A 312 9.47 8.58 28.17
C ILE A 312 10.43 9.65 27.64
N ASP A 313 11.73 9.53 27.90
CA ASP A 313 12.74 10.51 27.47
C ASP A 313 12.83 10.62 25.93
N ARG A 314 12.35 9.61 25.18
CA ARG A 314 12.30 9.64 23.70
C ARG A 314 11.20 10.59 23.18
N TYR A 315 10.09 10.70 23.90
CA TYR A 315 8.90 11.43 23.43
C TYR A 315 8.71 12.76 24.15
N ASP A 316 9.01 12.78 25.45
CA ASP A 316 9.02 13.97 26.26
C ASP A 316 10.47 14.43 26.40
N GLU A 317 11.02 14.95 25.30
CA GLU A 317 12.32 15.62 25.36
C GLU A 317 12.23 16.70 26.44
N PRO A 318 13.00 16.60 27.53
CA PRO A 318 13.08 17.72 28.43
C PRO A 318 13.79 18.81 27.64
N VAL A 319 13.10 19.91 27.35
CA VAL A 319 13.71 21.19 26.95
C VAL A 319 14.86 21.58 27.91
N VAL A 320 14.94 20.91 29.07
CA VAL A 320 15.89 21.07 30.15
C VAL A 320 16.43 19.69 30.60
N ASN A 321 17.45 19.14 29.93
CA ASN A 321 18.14 17.93 30.39
C ASN A 321 18.75 18.16 31.79
N TRP A 322 18.07 17.70 32.84
CA TRP A 322 18.46 17.95 34.24
C TRP A 322 19.78 17.28 34.62
N ASN A 323 20.18 16.22 33.91
CA ASN A 323 21.51 15.61 34.08
C ASN A 323 22.60 16.47 33.45
N ALA A 324 22.33 17.10 32.29
CA ALA A 324 23.23 18.08 31.70
C ALA A 324 23.36 19.36 32.55
N ILE A 325 22.25 19.82 33.16
CA ILE A 325 22.25 20.97 34.07
C ILE A 325 22.95 20.65 35.39
N LYS A 326 22.74 19.47 35.98
CA LYS A 326 23.48 19.06 37.17
C LYS A 326 24.98 18.88 36.89
N ALA A 327 25.35 18.39 35.71
CA ALA A 327 26.75 18.28 35.30
C ALA A 327 27.42 19.65 35.13
N THR A 328 26.73 20.63 34.53
CA THR A 328 27.26 22.01 34.40
C THR A 328 27.28 22.75 35.72
N PHE A 329 26.26 22.63 36.59
CA PHE A 329 26.29 23.22 37.93
C PHE A 329 27.34 22.59 38.85
N SER A 330 27.59 21.28 38.74
CA SER A 330 28.67 20.62 39.50
C SER A 330 30.07 21.03 39.02
N PHE A 331 30.22 21.36 37.74
CA PHE A 331 31.45 21.93 37.18
C PHE A 331 31.67 23.35 37.72
N PHE A 332 30.65 24.21 37.69
CA PHE A 332 30.73 25.59 38.20
C PHE A 332 30.96 25.71 39.72
N ASN A 333 30.67 24.67 40.51
CA ASN A 333 30.86 24.67 41.96
C ASN A 333 32.22 24.09 42.39
N LYS A 334 33.01 23.56 41.44
CA LYS A 334 34.36 23.02 41.69
C LYS A 334 35.48 24.06 41.58
N ASP A 335 35.20 25.21 40.97
CA ASP A 335 36.18 26.28 40.74
C ASP A 335 36.22 27.34 41.88
N LYS A 336 35.58 27.08 43.03
CA LYS A 336 35.51 27.99 44.20
C LYS A 336 36.17 27.45 45.47
N GLN A 337 37.10 26.50 45.37
CA GLN A 337 37.93 26.08 46.51
C GLN A 337 39.37 26.53 46.37
#